data_AF-A0A0U3QNM6-F1
#
_entry.id   AF-A0A0U3QNM6-F1
#
_cell.length_a   1.000
_cell.length_b   1.000
_cell.length_c   1.000
_cell.angle_alpha   90.00
_cell.angle_beta   90.00
_cell.angle_gamma   90.00
#
_symmetry.space_group_name_H-M   'P 1'
#
loop_
_entity.id
_entity.type
_entity.pdbx_description
1 polymer ?
#
loop_
_entity_poly.entity_id
_entity_poly.type
_entity_poly.pdbx_seq_one_letter_code
_entity_poly.pdbx_strand_id
1 'polypeptide(L)'
;MSNHGLTRNPDNEPVCLCGYRPEILSDPAPVGKQWKAQTAVLDHVEALKEYDDAIDKYLATRPLPAPTPLRSPNDPFVVMDARYPRAGVRRTEDGRWLLSCWDGDQIVHVIDEPVFDDRVTAFDYGFLTIGACRESGTNLNGGAA
;
A
#
# COMPACT_ATOMS: atom_id res chain seq x y z
N MET A 1 0.52 17.52 -2.85
CA MET A 1 1.98 17.65 -2.84
C MET A 1 2.50 16.81 -1.72
N SER A 2 3.19 15.73 -2.06
CA SER A 2 3.80 14.82 -1.12
C SER A 2 4.95 15.56 -0.43
N ASN A 3 4.82 15.87 0.86
CA ASN A 3 5.83 16.65 1.60
C ASN A 3 7.07 15.77 1.84
N HIS A 4 7.93 15.64 0.83
CA HIS A 4 9.23 14.99 0.93
C HIS A 4 10.32 16.04 1.19
N GLY A 5 11.10 15.83 2.24
CA GLY A 5 12.15 16.77 2.64
C GLY A 5 13.03 16.19 3.75
N LEU A 6 14.26 16.71 3.84
CA LEU A 6 15.20 16.36 4.89
C LEU A 6 14.76 16.96 6.22
N THR A 7 14.57 16.10 7.23
CA THR A 7 14.32 16.48 8.62
C THR A 7 15.22 15.67 9.56
N ARG A 8 15.03 15.82 10.87
CA ARG A 8 15.71 15.03 11.89
C ARG A 8 14.72 14.35 12.83
N ASN A 9 15.05 13.12 13.25
CA ASN A 9 14.30 12.39 14.26
C ASN A 9 14.71 12.84 15.70
N PRO A 10 14.08 12.32 16.77
CA PRO A 10 14.46 12.65 18.16
C PRO A 10 15.93 12.34 18.51
N ASP A 11 16.53 11.36 17.84
CA ASP A 11 17.95 11.00 17.98
C ASP A 11 18.88 11.86 17.11
N ASN A 12 18.35 12.94 16.52
CA ASN A 12 19.05 13.88 15.65
C ASN A 12 19.60 13.25 14.34
N GLU A 13 19.07 12.10 13.92
CA GLU A 13 19.44 11.44 12.67
C GLU A 13 18.71 12.04 11.46
N PRO A 14 19.37 12.16 10.29
CA PRO A 14 18.75 12.63 9.07
C PRO A 14 17.73 11.60 8.56
N VAL A 15 16.48 12.03 8.43
CA VAL A 15 15.37 11.21 7.93
C VAL A 15 14.53 12.03 6.94
N CYS A 16 13.79 11.35 6.07
CA CYS A 16 12.79 12.02 5.23
C CYS A 16 11.50 12.26 6.02
N LEU A 17 10.78 13.34 5.71
CA LEU A 17 9.43 13.61 6.23
C LEU A 17 8.41 12.48 5.99
N CYS A 18 8.63 11.64 4.96
CA CYS A 18 7.79 10.45 4.72
C CYS A 18 8.13 9.24 5.60
N GLY A 19 9.12 9.35 6.49
CA GLY A 19 9.56 8.27 7.37
C GLY A 19 10.73 7.43 6.84
N TYR A 20 11.24 7.69 5.63
CA TYR A 20 12.42 7.01 5.12
C TYR A 20 13.66 7.30 5.99
N ARG A 21 14.30 6.23 6.49
CA ARG A 21 15.53 6.25 7.29
C ARG A 21 16.63 5.45 6.57
N PRO A 22 17.75 6.07 6.17
CA PRO A 22 18.86 5.38 5.52
C PRO A 22 19.43 4.23 6.37
N GLU A 23 19.68 3.07 5.76
CA GLU A 23 20.24 1.88 6.43
C GLU A 23 21.63 2.13 7.03
N ILE A 24 22.42 3.03 6.44
CA ILE A 24 23.74 3.41 6.96
C ILE A 24 23.66 3.97 8.40
N LEU A 25 22.48 4.43 8.84
CA LEU A 25 22.26 4.88 10.21
C LEU A 25 22.25 3.72 11.23
N SER A 26 22.03 2.49 10.79
CA SER A 26 22.07 1.29 11.63
C SER A 26 23.50 0.78 11.90
N ASP A 27 24.49 1.28 11.17
CA ASP A 27 25.87 0.80 11.23
C ASP A 27 26.72 1.64 12.22
N PRO A 28 27.37 1.06 13.25
CA PRO A 28 27.99 1.83 14.32
C PRO A 28 29.24 2.64 13.94
N ALA A 29 29.94 2.36 12.83
CA ALA A 29 31.29 2.91 12.62
C ALA A 29 31.69 3.32 11.18
N PRO A 30 31.15 4.42 10.63
CA PRO A 30 31.87 5.21 9.64
C PRO A 30 32.00 6.71 9.97
N VAL A 31 33.22 7.24 9.85
CA VAL A 31 33.45 8.69 9.69
C VAL A 31 32.63 9.18 8.50
N GLY A 32 31.90 10.29 8.66
CA GLY A 32 31.03 10.83 7.59
C GLY A 32 29.68 10.13 7.44
N LYS A 33 29.28 9.23 8.36
CA LYS A 33 27.96 8.57 8.41
C LYS A 33 26.79 9.56 8.26
N GLN A 34 26.83 10.64 9.02
CA GLN A 34 25.80 11.68 9.00
C GLN A 34 25.68 12.36 7.64
N TRP A 35 26.81 12.65 6.99
CA TRP A 35 26.83 13.24 5.65
C TRP A 35 26.27 12.28 4.60
N LYS A 36 26.70 11.00 4.61
CA LYS A 36 26.19 9.97 3.70
C LYS A 36 24.69 9.71 3.90
N ALA A 37 24.21 9.72 5.15
CA ALA A 37 22.80 9.56 5.44
C ALA A 37 21.98 10.77 4.98
N GLN A 38 22.49 11.99 5.12
CA GLN A 38 21.85 13.19 4.54
C GLN A 38 21.77 13.09 3.01
N THR A 39 22.85 12.71 2.34
CA THR A 39 22.85 12.49 0.88
C THR A 39 21.80 11.46 0.49
N ALA A 40 21.76 10.31 1.16
CA ALA A 40 20.77 9.26 0.87
C ALA A 40 19.31 9.73 1.06
N VAL A 41 19.03 10.62 2.02
CA VAL A 41 17.70 11.23 2.17
C VAL A 41 17.41 12.21 1.03
N LEU A 42 18.38 13.03 0.63
CA LEU A 42 18.20 13.98 -0.47
C LEU A 42 17.98 13.27 -1.81
N ASP A 43 18.76 12.22 -2.11
CA ASP A 43 18.60 11.40 -3.30
C ASP A 43 17.20 10.73 -3.33
N HIS A 44 16.73 10.26 -2.18
CA HIS A 44 15.37 9.72 -2.04
C HIS A 44 14.28 10.76 -2.31
N VAL A 45 14.45 12.00 -1.80
CA VAL A 45 13.52 13.11 -2.05
C VAL A 45 13.51 13.47 -3.53
N GLU A 46 14.66 13.50 -4.19
CA GLU A 46 14.78 13.79 -5.62
C GLU A 46 14.09 12.72 -6.47
N ALA A 47 14.36 11.44 -6.22
CA ALA A 47 13.73 10.34 -6.95
C ALA A 47 12.20 10.35 -6.83
N LEU A 48 11.66 10.72 -5.66
CA LEU A 48 10.21 10.85 -5.47
C LEU A 48 9.62 12.07 -6.17
N LYS A 49 10.36 13.18 -6.23
CA LYS A 49 9.93 14.35 -7.03
C LYS A 49 9.87 14.02 -8.52
N GLU A 50 10.88 13.32 -9.05
CA GLU A 50 10.88 12.87 -10.44
C GLU A 50 9.68 11.94 -10.74
N TYR A 51 9.33 11.08 -9.79
CA TYR A 51 8.17 10.21 -9.89
C TYR A 51 6.85 11.00 -9.88
N ASP A 52 6.69 11.95 -8.95
CA ASP A 52 5.51 12.83 -8.85
C ASP A 52 5.36 13.67 -10.14
N ASP A 53 6.46 14.25 -10.65
CA ASP A 53 6.47 15.01 -11.90
C ASP A 53 6.11 14.12 -13.11
N ALA A 54 6.56 12.86 -13.13
CA ALA A 54 6.21 11.90 -14.17
C ALA A 54 4.73 11.52 -14.12
N ILE A 55 4.15 11.36 -12.93
CA ILE A 55 2.71 11.15 -12.74
C ILE A 55 1.94 12.38 -13.23
N ASP A 56 2.32 13.58 -12.81
CA ASP A 56 1.64 14.81 -13.20
C ASP A 56 1.67 15.01 -14.72
N LYS A 57 2.80 14.70 -15.37
CA LYS A 57 2.93 14.71 -16.84
C LYS A 57 2.09 13.62 -17.51
N TYR A 58 2.02 12.42 -16.94
CA TYR A 58 1.16 11.35 -17.44
C TYR A 58 -0.33 11.73 -17.33
N LEU A 59 -0.74 12.35 -16.22
CA LEU A 59 -2.10 12.86 -16.02
C LEU A 59 -2.42 14.05 -16.93
N ALA A 60 -1.46 14.93 -17.21
CA ALA A 60 -1.64 16.07 -18.11
C ALA A 60 -1.80 15.66 -19.60
N THR A 61 -1.25 14.50 -20.00
CA THR A 61 -1.30 14.02 -21.39
C THR A 61 -2.51 13.13 -21.70
N ARG A 62 -3.30 12.74 -20.69
CA ARG A 62 -4.62 12.12 -20.87
C ARG A 62 -5.68 12.99 -20.19
N PRO A 63 -6.46 13.81 -20.93
CA PRO A 63 -7.59 14.50 -20.31
C PRO A 63 -8.51 13.43 -19.71
N LEU A 64 -8.70 13.49 -18.38
CA LEU A 64 -9.69 12.66 -17.71
C LEU A 64 -11.04 12.95 -18.41
N PRO A 65 -11.72 11.94 -18.98
CA PRO A 65 -13.05 12.17 -19.51
C PRO A 65 -13.91 12.72 -18.35
N ALA A 66 -14.83 13.65 -18.68
CA ALA A 66 -15.82 14.18 -17.75
C ALA A 66 -16.34 13.08 -16.83
N PRO A 67 -16.65 13.36 -15.54
CA PRO A 67 -16.96 12.34 -14.54
C PRO A 67 -18.17 11.54 -14.98
N THR A 68 -17.87 10.50 -15.74
CA THR A 68 -18.76 9.40 -16.01
C THR A 68 -18.82 8.74 -14.65
N PRO A 69 -19.99 8.50 -14.04
CA PRO A 69 -20.05 7.78 -12.78
C PRO A 69 -19.20 6.54 -12.98
N LEU A 70 -18.08 6.48 -12.24
CA LEU A 70 -17.11 5.40 -12.36
C LEU A 70 -17.91 4.14 -12.08
N ARG A 71 -18.28 3.41 -13.14
CA ARG A 71 -18.68 2.03 -13.00
C ARG A 71 -17.51 1.40 -12.27
N SER A 72 -17.81 0.77 -11.13
CA SER A 72 -16.82 0.05 -10.32
C SER A 72 -15.87 -0.67 -11.29
N PRO A 73 -14.53 -0.52 -11.13
CA PRO A 73 -13.61 -1.28 -11.95
C PRO A 73 -14.06 -2.74 -11.89
N ASN A 74 -14.12 -3.40 -13.05
CA ASN A 74 -14.63 -4.77 -13.14
C ASN A 74 -14.05 -5.59 -11.99
N ASP A 75 -14.94 -6.03 -11.11
CA ASP A 75 -14.61 -6.80 -9.92
C ASP A 75 -13.90 -8.11 -10.28
N PRO A 76 -12.91 -8.56 -9.49
CA PRO A 76 -12.26 -7.90 -8.34
C PRO A 76 -11.03 -7.07 -8.77
N PHE A 77 -10.49 -6.22 -7.88
CA PHE A 77 -9.16 -5.63 -8.04
C PHE A 77 -8.08 -6.74 -8.08
N VAL A 78 -7.83 -7.30 -9.26
CA VAL A 78 -6.77 -8.29 -9.48
C VAL A 78 -5.46 -7.54 -9.64
N VAL A 79 -4.61 -7.58 -8.61
CA VAL A 79 -3.20 -7.21 -8.74
C VAL A 79 -2.48 -8.37 -9.44
N MET A 80 -1.85 -8.12 -10.59
CA MET A 80 -1.29 -9.18 -11.47
C MET A 80 -0.09 -9.95 -10.88
N ASP A 81 0.46 -9.53 -9.74
CA ASP A 81 1.56 -10.20 -9.00
C ASP A 81 1.26 -10.35 -7.49
N ALA A 82 -0.01 -10.55 -7.12
CA ALA A 82 -0.38 -10.62 -5.71
C ALA A 82 0.13 -11.90 -5.03
N ARG A 83 0.77 -11.76 -3.86
CA ARG A 83 1.08 -12.89 -2.97
C ARG A 83 -0.16 -13.33 -2.21
N TYR A 84 -0.36 -14.64 -2.09
CA TYR A 84 -1.45 -15.24 -1.33
C TYR A 84 -1.07 -15.52 0.13
N PRO A 85 -2.05 -15.51 1.06
CA PRO A 85 -3.43 -15.07 0.87
C PRO A 85 -3.54 -13.54 0.68
N ARG A 86 -4.55 -13.09 -0.08
CA ARG A 86 -4.82 -11.67 -0.40
C ARG A 86 -6.29 -11.30 -0.17
N ALA A 87 -6.57 -10.01 0.06
CA ALA A 87 -7.91 -9.46 0.27
C ALA A 87 -8.19 -8.35 -0.74
N GLY A 88 -9.47 -8.10 -0.98
CA GLY A 88 -9.95 -7.16 -1.96
C GLY A 88 -11.41 -6.87 -1.71
N VAL A 89 -11.82 -5.65 -2.03
CA VAL A 89 -13.16 -5.15 -1.75
C VAL A 89 -13.89 -4.84 -3.04
N ARG A 90 -15.17 -5.18 -3.06
CA ARG A 90 -16.06 -5.05 -4.20
C ARG A 90 -17.30 -4.28 -3.78
N ARG A 91 -17.73 -3.32 -4.59
CA ARG A 91 -18.99 -2.61 -4.34
C ARG A 91 -20.16 -3.42 -4.90
N THR A 92 -21.20 -3.63 -4.10
CA THR A 92 -22.44 -4.31 -4.51
C THR A 92 -23.42 -3.35 -5.18
N GLU A 93 -24.44 -3.90 -5.85
CA GLU A 93 -25.46 -3.10 -6.56
C GLU A 93 -26.25 -2.17 -5.63
N ASP A 94 -26.41 -2.58 -4.37
CA ASP A 94 -27.04 -1.78 -3.30
C ASP A 94 -26.10 -0.73 -2.67
N GLY A 95 -24.87 -0.61 -3.17
CA GLY A 95 -23.91 0.40 -2.77
C GLY A 95 -23.02 0.03 -1.58
N ARG A 96 -23.20 -1.14 -0.98
CA ARG A 96 -22.39 -1.67 0.13
C ARG A 96 -21.04 -2.22 -0.36
N TRP A 97 -20.14 -2.55 0.58
CA TRP A 97 -18.83 -3.14 0.28
C TRP A 97 -18.75 -4.58 0.79
N LEU A 98 -18.46 -5.51 -0.12
CA LEU A 98 -18.17 -6.91 0.19
C LEU A 98 -16.66 -7.15 0.18
N LEU A 99 -16.22 -7.94 1.15
CA LEU A 99 -14.86 -8.44 1.24
C LEU A 99 -14.76 -9.76 0.47
N SER A 100 -13.76 -9.86 -0.39
CA SER A 100 -13.33 -11.10 -1.02
C SER A 100 -11.90 -11.38 -0.61
N CYS A 101 -11.63 -12.63 -0.24
CA CYS A 101 -10.30 -13.10 0.10
C CYS A 101 -9.90 -14.22 -0.86
N TRP A 102 -8.60 -14.40 -1.09
CA TRP A 102 -8.10 -15.44 -1.98
C TRP A 102 -6.93 -16.17 -1.33
N ASP A 103 -6.91 -17.50 -1.45
CA ASP A 103 -5.78 -18.37 -1.08
C ASP A 103 -4.89 -18.74 -2.28
N GLY A 104 -5.38 -18.50 -3.50
CA GLY A 104 -4.68 -18.76 -4.76
C GLY A 104 -5.43 -18.11 -5.93
N ASP A 105 -4.86 -18.16 -7.14
CA ASP A 105 -5.42 -17.49 -8.34
C ASP A 105 -6.89 -17.84 -8.62
N GLN A 106 -7.32 -19.04 -8.21
CA GLN A 106 -8.67 -19.54 -8.44
C GLN A 106 -9.41 -19.95 -7.15
N ILE A 107 -8.82 -19.67 -5.97
CA ILE A 107 -9.42 -20.04 -4.67
C ILE A 107 -9.95 -18.77 -4.04
N VAL A 108 -11.23 -18.46 -4.31
CA VAL A 108 -11.92 -17.25 -3.84
C VAL A 108 -12.84 -17.59 -2.68
N HIS A 109 -12.75 -16.80 -1.62
CA HIS A 109 -13.63 -16.79 -0.47
C HIS A 109 -14.41 -15.48 -0.49
N VAL A 110 -15.69 -15.55 -0.84
CA VAL A 110 -16.59 -14.41 -0.70
C VAL A 110 -17.10 -14.40 0.73
N ILE A 111 -16.81 -13.34 1.47
CA ILE A 111 -17.25 -13.18 2.85
C ILE A 111 -18.53 -12.33 2.78
N ASP A 112 -19.68 -12.99 2.88
CA ASP A 112 -21.00 -12.34 2.78
C ASP A 112 -21.35 -11.54 4.05
N GLU A 113 -20.73 -11.88 5.19
CA GLU A 113 -20.84 -11.15 6.45
C GLU A 113 -19.46 -11.08 7.16
N PRO A 114 -19.09 -9.93 7.75
CA PRO A 114 -19.89 -8.72 7.95
C PRO A 114 -20.00 -7.86 6.69
N VAL A 115 -21.08 -7.08 6.60
CA VAL A 115 -21.30 -6.10 5.53
C VAL A 115 -20.77 -4.74 5.96
N PHE A 116 -20.08 -4.05 5.06
CA PHE A 116 -19.43 -2.78 5.37
C PHE A 116 -20.06 -1.61 4.61
N ASP A 117 -20.37 -0.53 5.33
CA ASP A 117 -20.82 0.74 4.75
C ASP A 117 -19.66 1.57 4.18
N ASP A 118 -18.45 1.29 4.65
CA ASP A 118 -17.23 2.01 4.29
C ASP A 118 -16.15 1.06 3.69
N ARG A 119 -15.50 1.54 2.62
CA ARG A 119 -14.49 0.80 1.87
C ARG A 119 -13.23 0.53 2.69
N VAL A 120 -12.78 1.52 3.48
CA VAL A 120 -11.54 1.41 4.26
C VAL A 120 -11.73 0.36 5.35
N THR A 121 -12.86 0.42 6.04
CA THR A 121 -13.25 -0.54 7.07
C THR A 121 -13.31 -1.98 6.54
N ALA A 122 -13.90 -2.17 5.35
CA ALA A 122 -13.95 -3.49 4.70
C ALA A 122 -12.54 -4.03 4.37
N PHE A 123 -11.64 -3.14 3.93
CA PHE A 123 -10.28 -3.51 3.56
C PHE A 123 -9.42 -3.81 4.80
N ASP A 124 -9.51 -3.00 5.85
CA ASP A 124 -8.81 -3.21 7.12
C ASP A 124 -9.21 -4.54 7.75
N TYR A 125 -10.51 -4.88 7.71
CA TYR A 125 -10.99 -6.18 8.17
C TYR A 125 -10.33 -7.34 7.40
N GLY A 126 -10.33 -7.28 6.07
CA GLY A 126 -9.69 -8.31 5.25
C GLY A 126 -8.19 -8.44 5.46
N PHE A 127 -7.50 -7.31 5.68
CA PHE A 127 -6.08 -7.29 6.01
C PHE A 127 -5.80 -7.96 7.36
N LEU A 128 -6.61 -7.69 8.38
CA LEU A 128 -6.51 -8.33 9.70
C LEU A 128 -6.76 -9.84 9.62
N THR A 129 -7.77 -10.27 8.86
CA THR A 129 -8.05 -11.70 8.65
C THR A 129 -6.85 -12.42 8.04
N ILE A 130 -6.22 -11.84 7.02
CA ILE A 130 -5.03 -12.40 6.38
C ILE A 130 -3.83 -12.42 7.31
N GLY A 131 -3.63 -11.35 8.08
CA GLY A 131 -2.59 -11.28 9.11
C GLY A 131 -2.72 -12.44 10.10
N ALA A 132 -3.92 -12.64 10.63
CA ALA A 132 -4.22 -13.73 11.57
C ALA A 132 -3.92 -15.11 10.96
N CYS A 133 -4.36 -15.38 9.73
CA CYS A 133 -4.08 -16.63 9.01
C CYS A 133 -2.57 -16.89 8.83
N ARG A 134 -1.81 -15.85 8.48
CA ARG A 134 -0.35 -15.96 8.33
C ARG A 134 0.35 -16.26 9.65
N GLU A 135 -0.08 -15.61 10.73
CA GLU A 135 0.48 -15.84 12.07
C GLU A 135 0.17 -17.23 12.61
N SER A 136 -1.02 -17.77 12.32
CA SER A 136 -1.40 -19.12 12.72
C SER A 136 -0.84 -20.22 11.81
N GLY A 137 -0.20 -19.87 10.69
CA GLY A 137 0.27 -20.84 9.69
C GLY A 137 -0.86 -21.58 8.99
N THR A 138 -2.03 -20.94 8.88
CA THR A 138 -3.23 -21.53 8.26
C THR A 138 -3.67 -20.73 7.04
N ASN A 139 -4.30 -21.40 6.08
CA ASN A 139 -4.99 -20.75 4.97
C ASN A 139 -6.32 -20.12 5.44
N LEU A 140 -7.05 -19.45 4.54
CA LEU A 140 -8.32 -18.81 4.88
C LEU A 140 -9.43 -19.81 5.28
N ASN A 141 -9.26 -21.10 4.99
CA ASN A 141 -10.14 -22.18 5.46
C ASN A 141 -9.74 -22.77 6.83
N GLY A 142 -8.66 -22.28 7.45
CA GLY A 142 -8.14 -22.83 8.70
C GLY A 142 -7.37 -24.15 8.55
N GLY A 143 -7.08 -24.58 7.32
CA GLY A 143 -6.15 -25.70 7.05
C GLY A 143 -4.70 -25.22 7.09
N ALA A 144 -3.73 -26.13 7.20
CA ALA A 144 -2.31 -25.75 7.14
C ALA A 144 -1.98 -25.04 5.80
N ALA A 145 -1.26 -23.93 5.88
CA ALA A 145 -0.79 -23.14 4.74
C ALA A 145 0.58 -23.61 4.21
#